data_AF-A0A8S9UIC0-F1
#
_entry.id   AF-A0A8S9UIC0-F1
#
_cell.length_a   1.000
_cell.length_b   1.000
_cell.length_c   1.000
_cell.angle_alpha   90.00
_cell.angle_beta   90.00
_cell.angle_gamma   90.00
#
_symmetry.space_group_name_H-M   'P 1'
#
loop_
_entity.id
_entity.type
_entity.pdbx_description
1 polymer ?
#
loop_
_entity_poly.entity_id
_entity_poly.type
_entity_poly.pdbx_seq_one_letter_code
_entity_poly.pdbx_strand_id
1 'polypeptide(L)'
;MSSQEESDDSSSDSSSDICGLCGGTPCDWDAMHELLVERGDELCNNVDASGMKKVRKAVCQLYVYLKFGSLVKTRMVRVPECVMREIRAHWHD
;
A
#
# COMPACT_ATOMS: atom_id res chain seq x y z
N MET A 1 2.79 12.78 -50.19
CA MET A 1 2.71 13.36 -48.84
C MET A 1 3.06 12.25 -47.88
N SER A 2 4.23 12.34 -47.27
CA SER A 2 4.69 11.41 -46.25
C SER A 2 3.95 11.71 -44.96
N SER A 3 3.42 10.68 -44.32
CA SER A 3 3.09 10.74 -42.90
C SER A 3 3.65 9.46 -42.28
N GLN A 4 4.73 9.67 -41.55
CA GLN A 4 5.37 8.70 -40.68
C GLN A 4 4.41 8.38 -39.54
N GLU A 5 4.10 7.10 -39.35
CA GLU A 5 3.46 6.61 -38.14
C GLU A 5 4.59 6.19 -37.21
N GLU A 6 5.03 7.15 -36.40
CA GLU A 6 5.97 6.94 -35.30
C GLU A 6 5.25 6.18 -34.16
N SER A 7 5.99 5.24 -33.61
CA SER A 7 5.73 4.33 -32.51
C SER A 7 5.23 4.96 -31.21
N ASP A 8 4.34 4.25 -30.50
CA ASP A 8 4.31 4.23 -29.05
C ASP A 8 4.04 2.79 -28.58
N ASP A 9 5.09 1.97 -28.70
CA ASP A 9 5.19 0.69 -27.99
C ASP A 9 5.47 1.03 -26.52
N SER A 10 4.41 1.40 -25.79
CA SER A 10 4.47 1.65 -24.35
C SER A 10 4.61 0.30 -23.64
N SER A 11 5.78 -0.32 -23.81
CA SER A 11 6.31 -1.31 -22.89
C SER A 11 6.40 -0.62 -21.54
N SER A 12 5.35 -0.77 -20.73
CA SER A 12 5.38 -0.42 -19.32
C SER A 12 6.40 -1.35 -18.68
N ASP A 13 7.67 -0.94 -18.75
CA ASP A 13 8.74 -1.46 -17.92
C ASP A 13 8.17 -1.41 -16.51
N SER A 14 7.77 -2.57 -15.98
CA SER A 14 7.44 -2.72 -14.57
C SER A 14 8.77 -2.60 -13.85
N SER A 15 9.29 -1.38 -13.85
CA SER A 15 10.62 -1.07 -13.38
C SER A 15 10.62 -1.51 -11.94
N SER A 16 11.50 -2.47 -11.68
CA SER A 16 11.79 -3.01 -10.37
C SER A 16 12.55 -1.93 -9.58
N ASP A 17 11.98 -0.73 -9.53
CA ASP A 17 12.62 0.43 -8.95
C ASP A 17 12.58 0.27 -7.43
N ILE A 18 13.75 0.44 -6.84
CA ILE A 18 13.91 0.43 -5.40
C ILE A 18 13.05 1.55 -4.84
N CYS A 19 12.10 1.20 -3.96
CA CYS A 19 11.27 2.20 -3.32
C CYS A 19 12.15 3.18 -2.53
N GLY A 20 12.11 4.47 -2.87
CA GLY A 20 12.89 5.50 -2.17
C GLY A 20 12.53 5.72 -0.70
N LEU A 21 11.46 5.08 -0.19
CA LEU A 21 11.00 5.22 1.20
C LEU A 21 11.28 3.98 2.05
N CYS A 22 11.06 2.76 1.52
CA CYS A 22 11.32 1.52 2.26
C CYS A 22 12.54 0.75 1.77
N GLY A 23 13.15 1.14 0.66
CA GLY A 23 14.28 0.44 0.04
C GLY A 23 13.94 -0.95 -0.51
N GLY A 24 12.66 -1.32 -0.57
CA GLY A 24 12.19 -2.60 -1.06
C GLY A 24 11.97 -2.61 -2.57
N THR A 25 12.18 -3.77 -3.18
CA THR A 25 11.86 -4.06 -4.59
C THR A 25 11.14 -5.42 -4.68
N PRO A 26 9.83 -5.45 -4.99
CA PRO A 26 8.92 -4.31 -5.11
C PRO A 26 8.75 -3.55 -3.78
N CYS A 27 8.17 -2.35 -3.83
CA CYS A 27 7.74 -1.63 -2.64
C CYS A 27 6.83 -2.51 -1.77
N ASP A 28 6.96 -2.38 -0.45
CA ASP A 28 6.12 -3.10 0.49
C ASP A 28 4.62 -2.78 0.33
N TRP A 29 4.28 -1.55 -0.08
CA TRP A 29 2.91 -1.19 -0.41
C TRP A 29 2.44 -1.94 -1.65
N ASP A 30 3.16 -1.83 -2.76
CA ASP A 30 2.78 -2.45 -4.03
C ASP A 30 2.63 -3.97 -3.90
N ALA A 31 3.51 -4.62 -3.12
CA ALA A 31 3.48 -6.05 -2.88
C ALA A 31 2.23 -6.54 -2.12
N MET A 32 1.59 -5.67 -1.33
CA MET A 32 0.46 -6.03 -0.45
C MET A 32 -0.77 -5.15 -0.70
N HIS A 33 -0.75 -4.30 -1.72
CA HIS A 33 -1.72 -3.23 -1.95
C HIS A 33 -3.14 -3.77 -2.00
N GLU A 34 -3.38 -4.75 -2.87
CA GLU A 34 -4.71 -5.31 -3.12
C GLU A 34 -5.36 -5.82 -1.83
N LEU A 35 -4.63 -6.64 -1.06
CA LEU A 35 -5.12 -7.22 0.19
C LEU A 35 -5.35 -6.17 1.29
N LEU A 36 -4.48 -5.16 1.37
CA LEU A 36 -4.62 -4.09 2.37
C LEU A 36 -5.81 -3.20 2.06
N VAL A 37 -6.04 -2.87 0.78
CA VAL A 37 -7.16 -2.04 0.34
C VAL A 37 -8.48 -2.79 0.46
N GLU A 38 -8.57 -4.02 -0.06
CA GLU A 38 -9.78 -4.84 0.03
C GLU A 38 -10.24 -4.95 1.49
N ARG A 39 -9.34 -5.34 2.39
CA ARG A 39 -9.69 -5.50 3.80
C ARG A 39 -9.99 -4.17 4.50
N GLY A 40 -9.31 -3.10 4.12
CA GLY A 40 -9.56 -1.78 4.68
C GLY A 40 -10.91 -1.20 4.25
N ASP A 41 -11.33 -1.44 3.00
CA ASP A 41 -12.63 -1.01 2.48
C ASP A 41 -13.78 -1.79 3.11
N GLU A 42 -13.62 -3.10 3.31
CA GLU A 42 -14.56 -3.89 4.10
C GLU A 42 -14.75 -3.32 5.51
N LEU A 43 -13.67 -2.89 6.17
CA LEU A 43 -13.76 -2.28 7.49
C LEU A 43 -14.38 -0.87 7.44
N CYS A 44 -14.03 -0.08 6.42
CA CYS A 44 -14.55 1.26 6.20
C CYS A 44 -16.08 1.26 6.05
N ASN A 45 -16.62 0.32 5.28
CA ASN A 45 -18.05 0.16 5.07
C ASN A 45 -18.85 -0.15 6.35
N ASN A 46 -18.18 -0.57 7.42
CA ASN A 46 -18.79 -0.95 8.69
C ASN A 46 -18.63 0.12 9.80
N VAL A 47 -18.02 1.27 9.49
CA VAL A 47 -17.77 2.33 10.48
C VAL A 47 -18.24 3.69 9.98
N ASP A 48 -18.48 4.60 10.92
CA ASP A 48 -18.71 6.01 10.64
C ASP A 48 -17.38 6.75 10.38
N ALA A 49 -17.44 8.02 9.97
CA ALA A 49 -16.25 8.84 9.72
C ALA A 49 -15.30 8.91 10.93
N SER A 50 -15.82 8.87 12.16
CA SER A 50 -15.00 8.82 13.39
C SER A 50 -14.21 7.50 13.54
N GLY A 51 -14.60 6.48 12.78
CA GLY A 51 -13.98 5.16 12.73
C GLY A 51 -12.77 5.04 11.80
N MET A 52 -12.45 6.04 10.98
CA MET A 52 -11.34 5.96 10.01
C MET A 52 -9.99 5.71 10.69
N LYS A 53 -9.77 6.30 11.87
CA LYS A 53 -8.60 6.00 12.71
C LYS A 53 -8.50 4.52 13.11
N LYS A 54 -9.64 3.83 13.32
CA LYS A 54 -9.68 2.39 13.62
C LYS A 54 -9.37 1.56 12.38
N VAL A 55 -9.90 1.96 11.22
CA VAL A 55 -9.60 1.34 9.92
C VAL A 55 -8.10 1.40 9.64
N ARG A 56 -7.50 2.60 9.67
CA ARG A 56 -6.05 2.78 9.48
C ARG A 56 -5.23 1.92 10.43
N LYS A 57 -5.61 1.87 11.71
CA LYS A 57 -4.92 1.03 12.70
C LYS A 57 -5.01 -0.46 12.36
N ALA A 58 -6.18 -0.94 11.94
CA ALA A 58 -6.38 -2.33 11.58
C ALA A 58 -5.57 -2.70 10.32
N VAL A 59 -5.53 -1.83 9.31
CA VAL A 59 -4.72 -2.05 8.09
C VAL A 59 -3.23 -2.03 8.41
N CYS A 60 -2.74 -1.13 9.28
CA CYS A 60 -1.36 -1.19 9.78
C CYS A 60 -1.03 -2.52 10.47
N GLN A 61 -1.97 -3.06 11.28
CA GLN A 61 -1.78 -4.36 11.92
C GLN A 61 -1.75 -5.49 10.90
N LEU A 62 -2.64 -5.45 9.90
CA LEU A 62 -2.65 -6.43 8.82
C LEU A 62 -1.32 -6.43 8.05
N TYR A 63 -0.78 -5.27 7.70
CA TYR A 63 0.55 -5.16 7.10
C TYR A 63 1.63 -5.86 7.96
N VAL A 64 1.68 -5.56 9.26
CA VAL A 64 2.68 -6.18 10.15
C VAL A 64 2.50 -7.70 10.20
N TYR A 65 1.25 -8.17 10.23
CA TYR A 65 0.97 -9.59 10.22
C TYR A 65 1.43 -10.26 8.91
N LEU A 66 1.12 -9.68 7.76
CA LEU A 66 1.52 -10.20 6.45
C LEU A 66 3.05 -10.22 6.28
N LYS A 67 3.73 -9.14 6.72
CA LYS A 67 5.19 -9.01 6.54
C LYS A 67 6.00 -9.90 7.49
N PHE A 68 5.55 -10.07 8.74
CA PHE A 68 6.34 -10.72 9.80
C PHE A 68 5.73 -12.02 10.32
N GLY A 69 4.54 -12.41 9.84
CA GLY A 69 3.82 -13.61 10.25
C GLY A 69 3.25 -13.56 11.68
N SER A 70 3.43 -12.46 12.42
CA SER A 70 2.98 -12.35 13.81
C SER A 70 2.84 -10.91 14.27
N LEU A 71 1.78 -10.66 15.05
CA LEU A 71 1.57 -9.43 15.80
C LEU A 71 2.29 -9.53 17.15
N VAL A 72 3.63 -9.58 17.11
CA VAL A 72 4.44 -9.74 18.32
C VAL A 72 4.28 -8.52 19.23
N LYS A 73 3.64 -8.68 20.39
CA LYS A 73 3.42 -7.59 21.37
C LYS A 73 4.72 -7.03 21.96
N THR A 74 5.80 -7.81 21.97
CA THR A 74 7.09 -7.44 22.59
C THR A 74 8.01 -6.63 21.70
N ARG A 75 7.79 -6.61 20.37
CA ARG A 75 8.54 -5.75 19.45
C ARG A 75 7.59 -4.86 18.68
N MET A 76 7.68 -3.56 18.92
CA MET A 76 6.95 -2.57 18.13
C MET A 76 7.58 -2.50 16.74
N VAL A 77 6.98 -3.19 15.78
CA VAL A 77 7.33 -3.08 14.38
C VAL A 77 6.79 -1.75 13.86
N ARG A 78 7.67 -0.90 13.33
CA ARG A 78 7.27 0.33 12.63
C ARG A 78 6.87 -0.01 11.21
N VAL A 79 5.67 0.41 10.82
CA VAL A 79 5.22 0.35 9.43
C VAL A 79 6.06 1.37 8.62
N PRO A 80 6.63 0.97 7.47
CA PRO A 80 7.40 1.87 6.61
C PRO A 80 6.57 3.07 6.13
N GLU A 81 7.26 4.19 5.85
CA GLU A 81 6.58 5.44 5.50
C GLU A 81 5.81 5.36 4.16
N CYS A 82 6.28 4.58 3.18
CA CYS A 82 5.51 4.35 1.95
C CYS A 82 4.13 3.78 2.25
N VAL A 83 4.08 2.71 3.04
CA VAL A 83 2.82 2.05 3.43
C VAL A 83 1.97 2.99 4.28
N MET A 84 2.58 3.70 5.24
CA MET A 84 1.84 4.64 6.10
C MET A 84 1.21 5.79 5.30
N ARG A 85 1.91 6.31 4.29
CA ARG A 85 1.42 7.39 3.44
C ARG A 85 0.19 6.96 2.66
N GLU A 86 0.24 5.78 2.04
CA GLU A 86 -0.88 5.28 1.24
C GLU A 86 -2.09 4.91 2.10
N ILE A 87 -1.88 4.29 3.27
CA ILE A 87 -2.96 4.02 4.25
C ILE A 87 -3.68 5.32 4.67
N ARG A 88 -2.93 6.40 4.88
CA ARG A 88 -3.52 7.71 5.24
C ARG A 88 -4.24 8.38 4.06
N ALA A 89 -3.78 8.14 2.83
CA ALA A 89 -4.43 8.67 1.64
C ALA A 89 -5.76 7.96 1.34
N HIS A 90 -5.85 6.65 1.56
CA HIS A 90 -7.07 5.88 1.29
C HIS A 90 -8.18 6.15 2.31
N TRP A 91 -7.89 6.02 3.61
CA TRP A 91 -8.88 6.24 4.68
C TRP A 91 -8.56 7.51 5.46
N HIS A 92 -8.81 8.66 4.83
CA HIS A 92 -8.68 9.98 5.44
C HIS A 92 -9.79 10.26 6.45
N ASP A 93 -9.55 11.19 7.38
CA ASP A 93 -10.57 11.66 8.34
C ASP A 93 -11.48 12.72 7.71
#